data_AF-A0A9P5TBK2-F1
#
_entry.id   AF-A0A9P5TBK2-F1
#
_cell.length_a   1.000
_cell.length_b   1.000
_cell.length_c   1.000
_cell.angle_alpha   90.00
_cell.angle_beta   90.00
_cell.angle_gamma   90.00
#
_symmetry.space_group_name_H-M   'P 1'
#
loop_
_entity.id
_entity.type
_entity.pdbx_description
1 polymer ?
#
loop_
_entity_poly.entity_id
_entity_poly.type
_entity_poly.pdbx_seq_one_letter_code
_entity_poly.pdbx_strand_id
1 'polypeptide(L)'
;MLSRRPTSVLLTLLAVFFLAHPTSAIKFTLQAHRYPPTKCIWNAAHLNALVIVTANVGPGTNQRVDIEIIDSSPQKNVYLHKKNIDGETRLAITAHSEGEVGVCFKNHLDHDVPAHDTEKNSRIIDLDVDIGADAVDYKYAHHRCSIACCLFQTFLLLPFSSAIANQESLSGLETEMRKLEGIVKEIVDEMDYLKRREEIFQNTNVSTNVRVQNFAWFTIVALFALGAWQIMHLRAFFKRKYLID
;
A
#
# COMPACT_ATOMS: atom_id res chain seq x y z
N MET A 1 -28.59 30.74 -39.34
CA MET A 1 -27.79 31.03 -38.13
C MET A 1 -28.49 30.42 -36.92
N LEU A 2 -28.09 29.24 -36.45
CA LEU A 2 -28.45 28.77 -35.11
C LEU A 2 -27.15 28.73 -34.29
N SER A 3 -27.00 29.69 -33.39
CA SER A 3 -25.91 29.74 -32.41
C SER A 3 -26.15 28.64 -31.37
N ARG A 4 -25.52 27.47 -31.57
CA ARG A 4 -25.49 26.40 -30.56
C ARG A 4 -24.56 26.88 -29.44
N ARG A 5 -25.16 27.39 -28.36
CA ARG A 5 -24.45 28.04 -27.26
C ARG A 5 -23.42 27.08 -26.62
N PRO A 6 -22.20 27.55 -26.31
CA PRO A 6 -21.11 26.75 -25.70
C PRO A 6 -21.40 26.28 -24.26
N THR A 7 -22.53 26.70 -23.67
CA THR A 7 -22.93 26.39 -22.30
C THR A 7 -23.24 24.90 -22.06
N SER A 8 -23.71 24.18 -23.07
CA SER A 8 -24.05 22.75 -22.93
C SER A 8 -22.82 21.84 -22.84
N VAL A 9 -21.70 22.22 -23.48
CA VAL A 9 -20.43 21.46 -23.43
C VAL A 9 -19.71 21.73 -22.11
N LEU A 10 -19.84 22.95 -21.58
CA LEU A 10 -19.29 23.32 -20.29
C LEU A 10 -19.98 22.56 -19.14
N LEU A 11 -21.30 22.39 -19.21
CA LEU A 11 -22.09 21.66 -18.22
C LEU A 11 -21.76 20.16 -18.18
N THR A 12 -21.52 19.54 -19.33
CA THR A 12 -21.13 18.12 -19.41
C THR A 12 -19.70 17.89 -18.92
N LEU A 13 -18.76 18.80 -19.21
CA LEU A 13 -17.40 18.76 -18.64
C LEU A 13 -17.39 18.96 -17.12
N LEU A 14 -18.25 19.82 -16.58
CA LEU A 14 -18.37 20.02 -15.13
C LEU A 14 -18.86 18.75 -14.42
N ALA A 15 -19.87 18.07 -14.99
CA ALA A 15 -20.43 16.84 -14.41
C ALA A 15 -19.42 15.67 -14.38
N VAL A 16 -18.55 15.59 -15.39
CA VAL A 16 -17.47 14.60 -15.51
C VAL A 16 -16.39 14.84 -14.44
N PHE A 17 -16.11 16.09 -14.07
CA PHE A 17 -15.13 16.43 -13.02
C PHE A 17 -15.59 16.05 -11.61
N PHE A 18 -16.90 16.05 -11.34
CA PHE A 18 -17.46 15.69 -10.02
C PHE A 18 -17.49 14.19 -9.72
N LEU A 19 -17.20 13.32 -10.69
CA LEU A 19 -17.20 11.85 -10.51
C LEU A 19 -15.83 11.27 -10.10
N ALA A 20 -14.75 12.04 -10.20
CA ALA A 20 -13.42 11.59 -9.82
C ALA A 20 -13.25 11.65 -8.29
N HIS A 21 -13.23 10.48 -7.64
CA HIS A 21 -12.86 10.39 -6.22
C HIS A 21 -11.34 10.25 -6.10
N PRO A 22 -10.69 10.97 -5.16
CA PRO A 22 -9.26 10.80 -4.93
C PRO A 22 -8.98 9.44 -4.27
N THR A 23 -8.08 8.67 -4.86
CA THR A 23 -7.47 7.50 -4.21
C THR A 23 -6.34 7.98 -3.29
N SER A 24 -6.43 7.69 -2.00
CA SER A 24 -5.40 8.07 -1.04
C SER A 24 -4.28 7.02 -1.01
N ALA A 25 -3.09 7.39 -1.49
CA ALA A 25 -1.85 6.77 -1.02
C ALA A 25 -1.51 7.36 0.37
N ILE A 26 -0.84 6.60 1.25
CA ILE A 26 -0.48 7.08 2.61
C ILE A 26 0.71 8.02 2.52
N LYS A 27 0.42 9.22 2.03
CA LYS A 27 1.30 10.38 2.03
C LYS A 27 0.64 11.45 2.86
N PHE A 28 1.30 11.87 3.93
CA PHE A 28 0.72 12.83 4.88
C PHE A 28 1.69 13.93 5.24
N THR A 29 1.14 15.09 5.58
CA THR A 29 1.91 16.25 6.05
C THR A 29 1.99 16.22 7.57
N LEU A 30 3.20 16.19 8.11
CA LEU A 30 3.49 16.21 9.54
C LEU A 30 3.95 17.60 9.98
N GLN A 31 3.10 18.27 10.76
CA GLN A 31 3.35 19.62 11.29
C GLN A 31 4.45 19.60 12.37
N ALA A 32 5.36 20.56 12.32
CA ALA A 32 6.47 20.69 13.28
C ALA A 32 6.04 21.48 14.52
N HIS A 33 6.47 21.01 15.69
CA HIS A 33 6.28 21.73 16.96
C HIS A 33 7.52 21.58 17.83
N ARG A 34 7.74 22.51 18.77
CA ARG A 34 8.81 22.39 19.78
C ARG A 34 8.60 21.17 20.70
N TYR A 35 7.33 20.86 20.98
CA TYR A 35 6.90 19.66 21.70
C TYR A 35 5.89 18.91 20.83
N PRO A 36 6.34 18.10 19.87
CA PRO A 36 5.45 17.53 18.87
C PRO A 36 4.61 16.39 19.44
N PRO A 37 3.31 16.36 19.10
CA PRO A 37 2.51 15.18 19.33
C PRO A 37 3.04 14.03 18.45
N THR A 38 2.95 12.81 18.96
CA THR A 38 3.29 11.61 18.19
C THR A 38 2.15 11.30 17.23
N LYS A 39 2.46 11.10 15.94
CA LYS A 39 1.51 10.57 14.95
C LYS A 39 1.88 9.13 14.63
N CYS A 40 1.00 8.19 14.96
CA CYS A 40 1.23 6.76 14.71
C CYS A 40 0.27 6.21 13.66
N ILE A 41 0.79 5.33 12.81
CA ILE A 41 0.02 4.49 11.88
C ILE A 41 0.14 3.05 12.37
N TRP A 42 -1.00 2.39 12.56
CA TRP A 42 -1.08 1.05 13.16
C TRP A 42 -1.46 0.03 12.10
N ASN A 43 -0.74 -1.08 12.08
CA ASN A 43 -0.99 -2.21 11.20
C ASN A 43 -0.98 -3.50 12.02
N ALA A 44 -1.86 -4.44 11.69
CA ALA A 44 -1.89 -5.75 12.34
C ALA A 44 -0.65 -6.57 11.93
N ALA A 45 -0.01 -7.22 12.90
CA ALA A 45 1.13 -8.09 12.69
C ALA A 45 0.98 -9.39 13.51
N HIS A 46 1.33 -10.51 12.88
CA HIS A 46 1.34 -11.81 13.55
C HIS A 46 2.63 -12.03 14.33
N LEU A 47 2.59 -13.00 15.25
CA LEU A 47 3.78 -13.46 15.97
C LEU A 47 4.88 -13.88 15.00
N ASN A 48 6.11 -13.39 15.23
CA ASN A 48 7.30 -13.62 14.39
C ASN A 48 7.18 -13.10 12.95
N ALA A 49 6.21 -12.25 12.63
CA ALA A 49 6.13 -11.63 11.32
C ALA A 49 7.30 -10.66 11.10
N LEU A 50 7.93 -10.72 9.92
CA LEU A 50 8.88 -9.72 9.45
C LEU A 50 8.12 -8.47 9.02
N VAL A 51 8.46 -7.32 9.57
CA VAL A 51 7.88 -6.03 9.22
C VAL A 51 8.98 -5.14 8.64
N ILE A 52 8.79 -4.68 7.41
CA ILE A 52 9.67 -3.73 6.74
C ILE A 52 8.94 -2.40 6.62
N VAL A 53 9.52 -1.36 7.21
CA VAL A 53 9.00 0.00 7.18
C VAL A 53 9.90 0.84 6.30
N THR A 54 9.34 1.39 5.23
CA THR A 54 10.02 2.34 4.35
C THR A 54 9.37 3.71 4.54
N ALA A 55 10.13 4.65 5.10
CA ALA A 55 9.69 6.03 5.29
C ALA A 55 10.53 6.96 4.40
N ASN A 56 9.89 7.72 3.53
CA ASN A 56 10.53 8.78 2.76
C ASN A 56 10.10 10.15 3.32
N VAL A 57 11.06 10.86 3.91
CA VAL A 57 10.82 12.18 4.52
C VAL A 57 11.30 13.27 3.59
N GLY A 58 10.35 14.12 3.17
CA GLY A 58 10.64 15.29 2.36
C GLY A 58 11.59 16.29 3.05
N PRO A 59 12.26 17.14 2.26
CA PRO A 59 13.19 18.13 2.80
C PRO A 59 12.47 19.14 3.70
N GLY A 60 13.14 19.62 4.75
CA GLY A 60 12.66 20.72 5.58
C GLY A 60 13.77 21.27 6.46
N THR A 61 13.93 22.59 6.51
CA THR A 61 14.95 23.25 7.35
C THR A 61 14.45 23.43 8.78
N ASN A 62 15.40 23.50 9.73
CA ASN A 62 15.16 23.74 11.16
C ASN A 62 14.12 22.80 11.77
N GLN A 63 14.08 21.57 11.26
CA GLN A 63 13.12 20.54 11.60
C GLN A 63 13.84 19.20 11.66
N ARG A 64 13.43 18.37 12.60
CA ARG A 64 13.98 17.03 12.81
C ARG A 64 12.85 16.04 13.02
N VAL A 65 12.73 15.09 12.08
CA VAL A 65 11.75 14.02 12.16
C VAL A 65 12.38 12.79 12.78
N ASP A 66 11.70 12.23 13.77
CA ASP A 66 12.05 10.98 14.41
C ASP A 66 11.01 9.92 14.09
N ILE A 67 11.46 8.68 13.95
CA ILE A 67 10.64 7.51 13.74
C ILE A 67 10.85 6.51 14.87
N GLU A 68 9.74 5.95 15.35
CA GLU A 68 9.71 4.97 16.43
C GLU A 68 8.74 3.85 16.05
N ILE A 69 9.18 2.60 16.13
CA ILE A 69 8.34 1.43 15.88
C ILE A 69 8.03 0.79 17.22
N ILE A 70 6.73 0.70 17.55
CA ILE A 70 6.22 0.21 18.83
C ILE A 70 5.19 -0.90 18.63
N ASP A 71 4.91 -1.69 19.66
CA ASP A 71 3.78 -2.61 19.67
C ASP A 71 2.57 -2.08 20.47
N SER A 72 1.41 -2.69 20.22
CA SER A 72 0.18 -2.48 20.99
C SER A 72 0.09 -3.37 22.24
N SER A 73 1.15 -4.10 22.58
CA SER A 73 1.16 -5.00 23.73
C SER A 73 0.95 -4.19 25.03
N PRO A 74 0.52 -4.82 26.14
CA PRO A 74 0.37 -4.14 27.42
C PRO A 74 1.65 -3.45 27.90
N GLN A 75 2.81 -3.96 27.45
CA GLN A 75 4.12 -3.44 27.80
C GLN A 75 4.60 -2.31 26.89
N LYS A 76 3.94 -2.10 25.73
CA LYS A 76 4.30 -1.10 24.71
C LYS A 76 5.80 -1.10 24.41
N ASN A 77 6.29 -2.23 23.93
CA ASN A 77 7.69 -2.40 23.60
C ASN A 77 8.07 -1.52 22.42
N VAL A 78 9.25 -0.92 22.50
CA VAL A 78 9.85 -0.16 21.40
C VAL A 78 10.85 -1.06 20.70
N TYR A 79 10.59 -1.40 19.44
CA TYR A 79 11.48 -2.25 18.65
C TYR A 79 12.67 -1.49 18.09
N LEU A 80 12.41 -0.30 17.55
CA LEU A 80 13.43 0.50 16.89
C LEU A 80 13.07 1.97 17.01
N HIS A 81 14.07 2.79 17.33
CA HIS A 81 13.95 4.24 17.34
C HIS A 81 15.10 4.86 16.56
N LYS A 82 14.78 5.59 15.50
CA LYS A 82 15.76 6.30 14.67
C LYS A 82 15.45 7.79 14.66
N LYS A 83 16.49 8.56 14.94
CA LYS A 83 16.45 10.00 15.12
C LYS A 83 16.89 10.70 13.84
N ASN A 84 16.31 11.87 13.55
CA ASN A 84 16.74 12.73 12.45
C ASN A 84 16.77 12.01 11.09
N ILE A 85 15.65 11.41 10.70
CA ILE A 85 15.53 10.77 9.39
C ILE A 85 15.30 11.83 8.30
N ASP A 86 16.00 11.64 7.19
CA ASP A 86 15.96 12.46 5.99
C ASP A 86 15.98 11.55 4.73
N GLY A 87 15.16 11.87 3.73
CA GLY A 87 15.02 11.04 2.54
C GLY A 87 14.44 9.64 2.85
N GLU A 88 14.84 8.64 2.07
CA GLU A 88 14.38 7.26 2.20
C GLU A 88 15.12 6.52 3.32
N THR A 89 14.38 6.03 4.30
CA THR A 89 14.87 5.19 5.39
C THR A 89 14.08 3.88 5.43
N ARG A 90 14.79 2.75 5.33
CA ARG A 90 14.24 1.39 5.44
C ARG A 90 14.62 0.78 6.78
N LEU A 91 13.65 0.25 7.50
CA LEU A 91 13.81 -0.36 8.82
C LEU A 91 13.16 -1.75 8.80
N ALA A 92 13.81 -2.74 9.40
CA ALA A 92 13.28 -4.09 9.48
C ALA A 92 13.23 -4.53 10.95
N ILE A 93 12.08 -5.05 11.38
CA ILE A 93 11.87 -5.61 12.71
C ILE A 93 11.11 -6.92 12.60
N THR A 94 11.22 -7.76 13.62
CA THR A 94 10.40 -8.98 13.77
C THR A 94 9.44 -8.77 14.94
N ALA A 95 8.15 -8.96 14.71
CA ALA A 95 7.14 -8.84 15.77
C ALA A 95 7.29 -9.99 16.77
N HIS A 96 7.43 -9.68 18.07
CA HIS A 96 7.64 -10.69 19.12
C HIS A 96 6.34 -11.07 19.86
N SER A 97 5.24 -10.40 19.53
CA SER A 97 3.92 -10.61 20.10
C SER A 97 2.88 -10.53 18.99
N GLU A 98 1.75 -11.20 19.19
CA GLU A 98 0.58 -11.06 18.32
C GLU A 98 -0.15 -9.76 18.66
N GLY A 99 -0.39 -8.90 17.67
CA GLY A 99 -1.00 -7.59 17.92
C GLY A 99 -0.79 -6.57 16.79
N GLU A 100 -0.94 -5.29 17.11
CA GLU A 100 -0.70 -4.21 16.16
C GLU A 100 0.71 -3.62 16.36
N VAL A 101 1.40 -3.38 15.25
CA VAL A 101 2.66 -2.64 15.21
C VAL A 101 2.36 -1.21 14.76
N GLY A 102 2.84 -0.25 15.55
CA GLY A 102 2.68 1.18 15.32
C GLY A 102 3.96 1.80 14.80
N VAL A 103 3.88 2.48 13.66
CA VAL A 103 4.96 3.34 13.14
C VAL A 103 4.64 4.79 13.50
N CYS A 104 5.41 5.34 14.42
CA CYS A 104 5.19 6.62 15.05
C CYS A 104 6.21 7.66 14.60
N PHE A 105 5.73 8.87 14.28
CA PHE A 105 6.56 10.00 13.87
C PHE A 105 6.42 11.18 14.81
N LYS A 106 7.52 11.91 15.03
CA LYS A 106 7.57 13.18 15.76
C LYS A 106 8.38 14.19 14.95
N ASN A 107 7.80 15.35 14.65
CA ASN A 107 8.49 16.44 13.94
C ASN A 107 8.86 17.57 14.91
N HIS A 108 10.10 17.56 15.38
CA HIS A 108 10.62 18.57 16.30
C HIS A 108 11.03 19.82 15.51
N LEU A 109 10.54 20.98 15.94
CA LEU A 109 10.98 22.29 15.44
C LEU A 109 12.15 22.81 16.29
N ASP A 110 13.13 23.41 15.63
CA ASP A 110 14.25 24.07 16.31
C ASP A 110 13.77 25.23 17.22
N HIS A 111 14.47 25.44 18.33
CA HIS A 111 14.15 26.52 19.27
C HIS A 111 14.43 27.91 18.69
N ASP A 112 15.30 28.01 17.69
CA ASP A 112 15.67 29.27 17.05
C ASP A 112 14.58 29.84 16.12
N VAL A 113 13.55 29.04 15.79
CA VAL A 113 12.43 29.49 14.95
C VAL A 113 11.45 30.33 15.78
N PRO A 114 11.11 31.56 15.35
CA PRO A 114 10.13 32.40 16.03
C PRO A 114 8.76 31.73 16.10
N ALA A 115 8.04 31.93 17.22
CA ALA A 115 6.75 31.28 17.47
C ALA A 115 5.71 31.53 16.35
N HIS A 116 5.74 32.71 15.73
CA HIS A 116 4.86 33.11 14.63
C HIS A 116 4.98 32.20 13.38
N ASP A 117 6.16 31.62 13.12
CA ASP A 117 6.39 30.81 11.92
C ASP A 117 6.24 29.31 12.16
N THR A 118 5.94 28.89 13.40
CA THR A 118 5.78 27.47 13.79
C THR A 118 4.74 26.74 12.94
N GLU A 119 3.61 27.38 12.66
CA GLU A 119 2.48 26.77 11.92
C GLU A 119 2.76 26.59 10.42
N LYS A 120 3.83 27.19 9.90
CA LYS A 120 4.23 27.07 8.48
C LYS A 120 5.18 25.91 8.24
N ASN A 121 5.79 25.38 9.30
CA ASN A 121 6.82 24.36 9.20
C ASN A 121 6.19 22.97 9.26
N SER A 122 6.21 22.28 8.12
CA SER A 122 5.78 20.89 8.03
C SER A 122 6.67 20.11 7.08
N ARG A 123 6.65 18.78 7.23
CA ARG A 123 7.31 17.85 6.32
C ARG A 123 6.31 16.85 5.78
N ILE A 124 6.43 16.53 4.50
CA ILE A 124 5.62 15.49 3.87
C ILE A 124 6.33 14.16 4.07
N ILE A 125 5.59 13.15 4.54
CA ILE A 125 6.07 11.80 4.78
C ILE A 125 5.31 10.86 3.85
N ASP A 126 6.04 10.04 3.13
CA ASP A 126 5.54 8.90 2.38
C ASP A 126 5.90 7.63 3.18
N LEU A 127 4.89 6.84 3.55
CA LEU A 127 5.07 5.68 4.42
C LEU A 127 4.59 4.42 3.71
N ASP A 128 5.46 3.43 3.66
CA ASP A 128 5.17 2.08 3.21
C ASP A 128 5.48 1.07 4.32
N VAL A 129 4.60 0.10 4.54
CA VAL A 129 4.71 -0.91 5.61
C VAL A 129 4.36 -2.27 5.04
N ASP A 130 5.38 -3.11 4.86
CA ASP A 130 5.23 -4.47 4.37
C ASP A 130 5.33 -5.46 5.54
N ILE A 131 4.41 -6.43 5.62
CA ILE A 131 4.34 -7.40 6.73
C ILE A 131 4.30 -8.82 6.18
N GLY A 132 5.12 -9.71 6.74
CA GLY A 132 5.09 -11.14 6.43
C GLY A 132 5.58 -11.45 5.00
N ALA A 133 4.72 -12.10 4.21
CA ALA A 133 5.04 -12.53 2.85
C ALA A 133 5.24 -11.34 1.88
N ASP A 134 4.62 -10.20 2.16
CA ASP A 134 4.76 -8.98 1.36
C ASP A 134 6.10 -8.27 1.63
N ALA A 135 6.66 -8.45 2.84
CA ALA A 135 7.98 -7.95 3.21
C ALA A 135 9.14 -8.71 2.54
N VAL A 136 8.84 -9.83 1.89
CA VAL A 136 9.84 -10.54 1.09
C VAL A 136 10.02 -9.74 -0.19
N ASP A 137 11.06 -8.89 -0.22
CA ASP A 137 11.37 -8.03 -1.35
C ASP A 137 11.81 -8.89 -2.57
N TYR A 138 10.84 -9.42 -3.32
CA TYR A 138 11.07 -10.21 -4.53
C TYR A 138 11.87 -9.42 -5.58
N LYS A 139 11.95 -8.08 -5.43
CA LYS A 139 12.75 -7.20 -6.29
C LYS A 139 14.26 -7.36 -6.09
N TYR A 140 14.74 -7.76 -4.90
CA TYR A 140 16.17 -8.06 -4.69
C TYR A 140 16.54 -9.50 -5.09
N ALA A 141 15.58 -10.43 -5.11
CA ALA A 141 15.81 -11.81 -5.54
C ALA A 141 16.14 -11.91 -7.05
N HIS A 142 15.68 -10.97 -7.87
CA HIS A 142 15.92 -11.00 -9.32
C HIS A 142 17.33 -10.55 -9.75
N HIS A 143 18.13 -9.93 -8.86
CA HIS A 143 19.49 -9.49 -9.20
C HIS A 143 20.61 -10.40 -8.67
N ARG A 144 20.29 -11.49 -7.96
CA ARG A 144 21.30 -12.43 -7.44
C ARG A 144 20.97 -13.91 -7.55
N CYS A 145 20.00 -14.31 -8.36
CA CYS A 145 19.90 -15.71 -8.77
C CYS A 145 20.82 -15.97 -9.97
N SER A 146 22.12 -16.16 -9.70
CA SER A 146 22.98 -16.81 -10.70
C SER A 146 22.53 -18.26 -10.80
N ILE A 147 22.02 -18.63 -11.99
CA ILE A 147 21.46 -19.93 -12.39
C ILE A 147 22.38 -21.13 -12.02
N ALA A 148 23.64 -20.88 -11.67
CA ALA A 148 24.60 -21.87 -11.21
C ALA A 148 24.26 -22.57 -9.87
N CYS A 149 23.44 -21.98 -8.99
CA CYS A 149 23.19 -22.58 -7.66
C CYS A 149 22.15 -23.71 -7.67
N CYS A 150 21.18 -23.68 -8.60
CA CYS A 150 20.09 -24.68 -8.65
C CYS A 150 20.48 -26.00 -9.35
N LEU A 151 21.59 -26.04 -10.09
CA LEU A 151 21.98 -27.24 -10.84
C LEU A 151 22.86 -28.22 -10.06
N PHE A 152 23.26 -27.90 -8.82
CA PHE A 152 24.24 -28.72 -8.08
C PHE A 152 23.64 -29.62 -6.98
N GLN A 153 22.33 -29.61 -6.74
CA GLN A 153 21.72 -30.35 -5.61
C GLN A 153 20.86 -31.56 -6.01
N THR A 154 20.66 -31.85 -7.31
CA THR A 154 19.77 -32.95 -7.77
C THR A 154 20.46 -34.28 -8.05
N PHE A 155 21.73 -34.43 -7.69
CA PHE A 155 22.49 -35.66 -7.96
C PHE A 155 23.15 -36.24 -6.72
N LEU A 156 22.38 -36.52 -5.66
CA LEU A 156 22.70 -37.59 -4.71
C LEU A 156 21.53 -37.87 -3.76
N LEU A 157 21.20 -39.15 -3.66
CA LEU A 157 20.34 -39.82 -2.68
C LEU A 157 18.85 -39.96 -3.04
N LEU A 158 18.61 -40.98 -3.87
CA LEU A 158 17.47 -41.89 -3.75
C LEU A 158 17.52 -42.66 -2.38
N PRO A 159 16.55 -43.55 -2.10
CA PRO A 159 15.62 -43.49 -0.98
C PRO A 159 16.15 -44.31 0.20
N PHE A 160 15.88 -43.91 1.45
CA PHE A 160 16.17 -44.79 2.59
C PHE A 160 14.97 -44.99 3.51
N SER A 161 14.53 -46.25 3.49
CA SER A 161 13.80 -47.02 4.49
C SER A 161 12.31 -46.75 4.70
N SER A 162 11.55 -47.69 4.13
CA SER A 162 10.29 -48.19 4.66
C SER A 162 10.44 -48.80 6.06
N ALA A 163 9.32 -48.76 6.79
CA ALA A 163 8.94 -49.53 7.97
C ALA A 163 9.71 -49.30 9.28
N ILE A 164 9.04 -48.69 10.27
CA ILE A 164 8.72 -49.24 11.61
C ILE A 164 7.89 -48.16 12.31
N ALA A 165 6.58 -48.39 12.48
CA ALA A 165 5.74 -47.63 13.41
C ALA A 165 4.93 -48.64 14.22
N ASN A 166 5.28 -48.74 15.50
CA ASN A 166 4.75 -49.70 16.45
C ASN A 166 3.27 -49.42 16.74
N GLN A 167 2.45 -50.46 16.67
CA GLN A 167 0.99 -50.49 16.82
C GLN A 167 0.50 -50.23 18.27
N GLU A 168 1.34 -49.74 19.19
CA GLU A 168 0.97 -49.57 20.62
C GLU A 168 0.68 -48.10 20.99
N SER A 169 1.06 -47.15 20.14
CA SER A 169 0.83 -45.71 20.37
C SER A 169 -0.49 -45.19 19.77
N LEU A 170 -1.31 -46.04 19.16
CA LEU A 170 -2.49 -45.63 18.39
C LEU A 170 -3.64 -45.07 19.25
N SER A 171 -3.74 -45.45 20.53
CA SER A 171 -4.76 -44.90 21.46
C SER A 171 -4.33 -43.57 22.10
N GLY A 172 -3.03 -43.41 22.37
CA GLY A 172 -2.45 -42.13 22.81
C GLY A 172 -2.43 -41.09 21.69
N LEU A 173 -2.13 -41.51 20.45
CA LEU A 173 -2.16 -40.65 19.27
C LEU A 173 -3.58 -40.22 18.89
N GLU A 174 -4.62 -41.03 19.07
CA GLU A 174 -5.99 -40.59 18.77
C GLU A 174 -6.42 -39.42 19.69
N THR A 175 -5.96 -39.44 20.95
CA THR A 175 -6.28 -38.39 21.94
C THR A 175 -5.49 -37.10 21.68
N GLU A 176 -4.20 -37.22 21.33
CA GLU A 176 -3.35 -36.10 20.88
C GLU A 176 -3.82 -35.53 19.52
N MET A 177 -4.31 -36.37 18.60
CA MET A 177 -4.87 -35.95 17.30
C MET A 177 -6.14 -35.13 17.45
N ARG A 178 -7.04 -35.48 18.39
CA ARG A 178 -8.23 -34.65 18.67
C ARG A 178 -7.87 -33.27 19.23
N LYS A 179 -6.78 -33.19 20.01
CA LYS A 179 -6.28 -31.93 20.55
C LYS A 179 -5.62 -31.08 19.46
N LEU A 180 -4.81 -31.68 18.58
CA LEU A 180 -4.25 -31.00 17.42
C LEU A 180 -5.33 -30.57 16.41
N GLU A 181 -6.38 -31.38 16.20
CA GLU A 181 -7.48 -31.02 15.29
C GLU A 181 -8.23 -29.78 15.80
N GLY A 182 -8.38 -29.62 17.11
CA GLY A 182 -8.93 -28.41 17.73
C GLY A 182 -8.09 -27.18 17.43
N ILE A 183 -6.78 -27.27 17.65
CA ILE A 183 -5.83 -26.17 17.37
C ILE A 183 -5.76 -25.87 15.87
N VAL A 184 -5.75 -26.89 15.02
CA VAL A 184 -5.74 -26.71 13.55
C VAL A 184 -7.04 -26.07 13.06
N LYS A 185 -8.21 -26.43 13.62
CA LYS A 185 -9.48 -25.76 13.28
C LYS A 185 -9.48 -24.29 13.68
N GLU A 186 -8.95 -23.96 14.86
CA GLU A 186 -8.83 -22.59 15.33
C GLU A 186 -7.92 -21.77 14.39
N ILE A 187 -6.75 -22.30 14.01
CA ILE A 187 -5.85 -21.66 13.05
C ILE A 187 -6.51 -21.53 11.66
N VAL A 188 -7.25 -22.53 11.19
CA VAL A 188 -7.94 -22.48 9.89
C VAL A 188 -9.02 -21.39 9.90
N ASP A 189 -9.74 -21.20 11.01
CA ASP A 189 -10.75 -20.16 11.14
C ASP A 189 -10.12 -18.75 11.16
N GLU A 190 -8.97 -18.59 11.83
CA GLU A 190 -8.19 -17.34 11.78
C GLU A 190 -7.66 -17.05 10.38
N MET A 191 -7.15 -18.08 9.67
CA MET A 191 -6.71 -17.92 8.28
C MET A 191 -7.85 -17.52 7.35
N ASP A 192 -9.04 -18.11 7.50
CA ASP A 192 -10.22 -17.74 6.72
C ASP A 192 -10.70 -16.32 7.05
N TYR A 193 -10.57 -15.88 8.30
CA TYR A 193 -10.84 -14.49 8.70
C TYR A 193 -9.91 -13.49 8.01
N LEU A 194 -8.60 -13.77 7.97
CA LEU A 194 -7.63 -12.91 7.28
C LEU A 194 -7.87 -12.87 5.76
N LYS A 195 -8.10 -14.05 5.16
CA LYS A 195 -8.37 -14.18 3.73
C LYS A 195 -9.61 -13.40 3.31
N ARG A 196 -10.66 -13.38 4.13
CA ARG A 196 -11.87 -12.60 3.87
C ARG A 196 -11.60 -11.09 3.88
N ARG A 197 -10.70 -10.59 4.72
CA ARG A 197 -10.29 -9.16 4.71
C ARG A 197 -9.51 -8.81 3.45
N GLU A 198 -8.62 -9.70 3.01
CA GLU A 198 -7.86 -9.52 1.76
C GLU A 198 -8.77 -9.51 0.54
N GLU A 199 -9.72 -10.45 0.45
CA GLU A 199 -10.70 -10.50 -0.65
C GLU A 199 -11.52 -9.21 -0.74
N ILE A 200 -11.94 -8.63 0.40
CA ILE A 200 -12.66 -7.35 0.42
C ILE A 200 -11.77 -6.21 -0.08
N PHE A 201 -10.50 -6.17 0.34
CA PHE A 201 -9.55 -5.16 -0.12
C PHE A 201 -9.28 -5.27 -1.63
N GLN A 202 -9.00 -6.48 -2.12
CA GLN A 202 -8.78 -6.73 -3.55
C GLN A 202 -10.02 -6.40 -4.39
N ASN A 203 -11.22 -6.80 -3.94
CA ASN A 203 -12.47 -6.48 -4.62
C ASN A 203 -12.73 -4.97 -4.68
N THR A 204 -12.34 -4.22 -3.65
CA THR A 204 -12.44 -2.75 -3.64
C THR A 204 -11.49 -2.14 -4.67
N ASN A 205 -10.25 -2.62 -4.75
CA ASN A 205 -9.27 -2.15 -5.73
C ASN A 205 -9.70 -2.48 -7.18
N VAL A 206 -10.11 -3.73 -7.45
CA VAL A 206 -10.57 -4.17 -8.77
C VAL A 206 -11.81 -3.40 -9.21
N SER A 207 -12.82 -3.27 -8.34
CA SER A 207 -14.05 -2.54 -8.69
C SER A 207 -13.82 -1.05 -8.88
N THR A 208 -12.90 -0.43 -8.13
CA THR A 208 -12.50 0.96 -8.31
C THR A 208 -11.79 1.15 -9.65
N ASN A 209 -10.84 0.27 -9.96
CA ASN A 209 -10.11 0.31 -11.23
C ASN A 209 -11.05 0.12 -12.44
N VAL A 210 -12.00 -0.82 -12.36
CA VAL A 210 -13.01 -1.02 -13.42
C VAL A 210 -13.87 0.23 -13.64
N ARG A 211 -14.29 0.91 -12.57
CA ARG A 211 -15.07 2.15 -12.67
C ARG A 211 -14.27 3.27 -13.35
N VAL A 212 -13.00 3.42 -12.97
CA VAL A 212 -12.08 4.41 -13.57
C VAL A 212 -11.84 4.10 -15.05
N GLN A 213 -11.61 2.83 -15.39
CA GLN A 213 -11.39 2.40 -16.77
C GLN A 213 -12.62 2.63 -17.65
N ASN A 214 -13.83 2.36 -17.13
CA ASN A 214 -15.08 2.64 -17.85
C ASN A 214 -15.24 4.15 -18.15
N PHE A 215 -14.91 5.01 -17.19
CA PHE A 215 -14.94 6.45 -17.38
C PHE A 215 -13.91 6.94 -18.40
N ALA A 216 -12.70 6.38 -18.38
CA ALA A 216 -11.64 6.69 -19.35
C ALA A 216 -12.05 6.32 -20.78
N TRP A 217 -12.62 5.13 -20.99
CA TRP A 217 -13.16 4.72 -22.30
C TRP A 217 -14.26 5.66 -22.79
N PHE A 218 -15.18 6.05 -21.91
CA PHE A 218 -16.22 7.01 -22.24
C PHE A 218 -15.64 8.37 -22.68
N THR A 219 -14.63 8.88 -21.97
CA THR A 219 -14.00 10.17 -22.32
C THR A 219 -13.28 10.13 -23.65
N ILE A 220 -12.57 9.03 -23.94
CA ILE A 220 -11.88 8.84 -25.23
C ILE A 220 -12.91 8.87 -26.38
N VAL A 221 -13.99 8.09 -26.28
CA VAL A 221 -15.05 8.05 -27.31
C VAL A 221 -15.70 9.42 -27.49
N ALA A 222 -15.97 10.14 -26.41
CA ALA A 222 -16.54 11.48 -26.46
C ALA A 222 -15.63 12.49 -27.19
N LEU A 223 -14.31 12.44 -26.94
CA LEU A 223 -13.34 13.30 -27.63
C LEU A 223 -13.28 13.00 -29.13
N PHE A 224 -13.28 11.74 -29.53
CA PHE A 224 -13.32 11.36 -30.95
C PHE A 224 -14.61 11.85 -31.63
N ALA A 225 -15.76 11.70 -30.98
CA ALA A 225 -17.04 12.16 -31.51
C ALA A 225 -17.07 13.69 -31.69
N LEU A 226 -16.56 14.45 -30.70
CA LEU A 226 -16.45 15.90 -30.78
C LEU A 226 -15.46 16.33 -31.87
N GLY A 227 -14.32 15.66 -32.01
CA GLY A 227 -13.34 15.92 -33.06
C GLY A 227 -13.91 15.70 -34.47
N ALA A 228 -14.57 14.56 -34.70
CA ALA A 228 -15.23 14.27 -35.97
C ALA A 228 -16.34 15.31 -36.28
N TRP A 229 -17.14 15.67 -35.28
CA TRP A 229 -18.17 16.70 -35.41
C TRP A 229 -17.57 18.06 -35.79
N GLN A 230 -16.48 18.48 -35.14
CA GLN A 230 -15.77 19.72 -35.46
C GLN A 230 -15.27 19.72 -36.90
N ILE A 231 -14.65 18.63 -37.37
CA ILE A 231 -14.16 18.50 -38.75
C ILE A 231 -15.31 18.59 -39.75
N MET A 232 -16.42 17.88 -39.51
CA MET A 232 -17.61 17.94 -40.35
C MET A 232 -18.20 19.35 -40.40
N HIS A 233 -18.27 20.04 -39.26
CA HIS A 233 -18.78 21.40 -39.18
C HIS A 233 -17.90 22.40 -39.97
N LEU A 234 -16.57 22.32 -39.81
CA LEU A 234 -15.64 23.16 -40.56
C LEU A 234 -15.73 22.90 -42.07
N ARG A 235 -15.83 21.63 -42.48
CA ARG A 235 -16.02 21.28 -43.91
C ARG A 235 -17.34 21.85 -44.46
N ALA A 236 -18.45 21.72 -43.73
CA ALA A 236 -19.73 22.29 -44.12
C ALA A 236 -19.69 23.84 -44.16
N PHE A 237 -18.88 24.47 -43.32
CA PHE A 237 -18.68 25.92 -43.32
C PHE A 237 -17.91 26.38 -44.56
N PHE A 238 -16.78 25.73 -44.91
CA PHE A 238 -15.98 26.09 -46.09
C PHE A 238 -16.69 25.80 -47.42
N LYS A 239 -17.48 24.72 -47.50
CA LYS A 239 -18.26 24.39 -48.69
C LYS A 239 -19.33 25.44 -49.02
N ARG A 240 -19.94 26.05 -47.99
CA ARG A 240 -20.91 27.17 -48.18
C ARG A 240 -20.25 28.47 -48.63
N LYS A 241 -18.94 28.62 -48.44
CA LYS A 241 -18.16 29.82 -48.78
C LYS A 241 -17.36 29.64 -50.09
N TYR A 242 -17.52 28.52 -50.81
CA TYR A 242 -16.80 28.19 -52.05
C TYR A 242 -15.26 28.20 -51.93
N LEU A 243 -14.71 27.83 -50.76
CA LEU A 243 -13.26 27.86 -50.53
C LEU A 243 -12.57 26.51 -50.86
N ILE A 244 -13.33 25.40 -50.92
CA ILE A 244 -12.89 24.04 -51.24
C ILE A 244 -14.09 23.35 -51.95
N ASP A 245 -13.85 22.65 -53.07
CA ASP A 245 -14.84 21.83 -53.79
C ASP A 245 -15.16 20.50 -53.07
#